data_AF-F2I3A4-F1
#
_entry.id   AF-F2I3A4-F1
#
_cell.length_a   1.000
_cell.length_b   1.000
_cell.length_c   1.000
_cell.angle_alpha   90.00
_cell.angle_beta   90.00
_cell.angle_gamma   90.00
#
_symmetry.space_group_name_H-M   'P 1'
#
loop_
_entity.id
_entity.type
_entity.pdbx_description
1 polymer ?
#
loop_
_entity_poly.entity_id
_entity_poly.type
_entity_poly.pdbx_seq_one_letter_code
_entity_poly.pdbx_strand_id
1 'polypeptide(L)'
;MKKNCEKYLCKERAFKQVLIKDKKNKEYHWYCFDHHKEYVDKQKLECDWELCDKIGEFKAPSKNEDSFLWFCEDHIKIYNQKWDFFDGMSQSAIENFMYDDLTFHKKTQKFGNKDSFFQKLWNNAIEDELLFINKFKNSSSYSGRRYNPTQIIALKKMELNSEVNWSDIRVQFKKLVKKYHPDINAGNKQYEEKLKEITLAYTFLNNSINKNTEVA
;
A
#
# COMPACT_ATOMS: atom_id res chain seq x y z
N MET A 1 2.18 31.83 -2.44
CA MET A 1 1.87 32.52 -3.70
C MET A 1 0.36 32.74 -3.78
N LYS A 2 -0.09 33.98 -3.97
CA LYS A 2 -1.51 34.33 -4.05
C LYS A 2 -2.04 33.86 -5.40
N LYS A 3 -2.98 32.91 -5.42
CA LYS A 3 -3.54 32.38 -6.67
C LYS A 3 -4.62 33.32 -7.19
N ASN A 4 -4.76 33.41 -8.51
CA ASN A 4 -5.85 34.13 -9.16
C ASN A 4 -7.03 33.17 -9.35
N CYS A 5 -8.22 33.72 -9.57
CA CYS A 5 -9.37 32.92 -9.93
C CYS A 5 -9.13 32.22 -11.28
N GLU A 6 -9.40 30.93 -11.34
CA GLU A 6 -9.20 30.09 -12.52
C GLU A 6 -10.46 30.00 -13.41
N LYS A 7 -11.51 30.77 -13.08
CA LYS A 7 -12.71 30.88 -13.91
C LYS A 7 -12.42 31.77 -15.12
N TYR A 8 -12.91 31.35 -16.28
CA TYR A 8 -12.66 32.01 -17.56
C TYR A 8 -12.96 33.52 -17.47
N LEU A 9 -11.99 34.35 -17.88
CA LEU A 9 -12.01 35.83 -17.87
C LEU A 9 -12.04 36.52 -16.50
N CYS A 10 -11.90 35.80 -15.38
CA CYS A 10 -11.78 36.42 -14.07
C CYS A 10 -10.33 36.88 -13.78
N LYS A 11 -10.16 38.16 -13.42
CA LYS A 11 -8.85 38.71 -13.00
C LYS A 11 -8.74 38.89 -11.48
N GLU A 12 -9.78 38.51 -10.75
CA GLU A 12 -9.81 38.66 -9.30
C GLU A 12 -8.94 37.63 -8.61
N ARG A 13 -8.62 37.95 -7.35
CA ARG A 13 -7.85 37.07 -6.51
C ARG A 13 -8.69 35.89 -6.04
N ALA A 14 -8.06 34.72 -5.93
CA ALA A 14 -8.73 33.56 -5.37
C ALA A 14 -9.05 33.75 -3.88
N PHE A 15 -10.27 33.38 -3.52
CA PHE A 15 -10.79 33.34 -2.17
C PHE A 15 -10.69 31.91 -1.61
N LYS A 16 -11.27 30.92 -2.30
CA LYS A 16 -11.35 29.53 -1.84
C LYS A 16 -11.16 28.52 -2.98
N GLN A 17 -10.61 27.36 -2.65
CA GLN A 17 -10.48 26.24 -3.57
C GLN A 17 -11.74 25.37 -3.55
N VAL A 18 -12.23 24.99 -4.72
CA VAL A 18 -13.48 24.26 -4.94
C VAL A 18 -13.20 23.01 -5.77
N LEU A 19 -13.89 21.92 -5.47
CA LEU A 19 -13.78 20.63 -6.16
C LEU A 19 -14.76 20.57 -7.34
N ILE A 20 -14.27 20.33 -8.56
CA ILE A 20 -15.11 20.28 -9.77
C ILE A 20 -15.42 18.85 -10.19
N LYS A 21 -14.47 17.92 -10.05
CA LYS A 21 -14.67 16.51 -10.44
C LYS A 21 -14.15 15.56 -9.37
N ASP A 22 -14.95 14.54 -9.06
CA ASP A 22 -14.65 13.54 -8.02
C ASP A 22 -14.19 12.17 -8.54
N LYS A 23 -14.65 11.75 -9.73
CA LYS A 23 -14.76 10.30 -10.02
C LYS A 23 -13.52 9.59 -10.57
N LYS A 24 -12.44 10.27 -11.00
CA LYS A 24 -11.20 9.56 -11.44
C LYS A 24 -9.90 10.34 -11.22
N ASN A 25 -9.95 11.67 -11.30
CA ASN A 25 -8.88 12.58 -10.84
C ASN A 25 -9.57 13.75 -10.15
N LYS A 26 -9.28 13.96 -8.85
CA LYS A 26 -9.85 15.08 -8.10
C LYS A 26 -9.32 16.39 -8.69
N GLU A 27 -10.16 17.09 -9.45
CA GLU A 27 -9.81 18.39 -10.06
C GLU A 27 -10.32 19.52 -9.18
N TYR A 28 -9.41 20.37 -8.72
CA TYR A 28 -9.72 21.49 -7.87
C TYR A 28 -9.41 22.80 -8.58
N HIS A 29 -10.32 23.76 -8.48
CA HIS A 29 -10.15 25.10 -9.02
C HIS A 29 -10.19 26.17 -7.95
N TRP A 30 -9.43 27.23 -8.15
CA TRP A 30 -9.42 28.40 -7.26
C TRP A 30 -10.45 29.42 -7.76
N TYR A 31 -11.44 29.77 -6.92
CA TYR A 31 -12.46 30.77 -7.25
C TYR A 31 -12.33 32.03 -6.42
N CYS A 32 -12.68 33.18 -7.01
CA CYS A 32 -12.90 34.42 -6.26
C CYS A 32 -14.21 34.34 -5.45
N PHE A 33 -14.50 35.35 -4.65
CA PHE A 33 -15.67 35.36 -3.78
C PHE A 33 -16.99 35.23 -4.56
N ASP A 34 -17.17 36.04 -5.60
CA ASP A 34 -18.39 36.04 -6.42
C ASP A 34 -18.58 34.72 -7.15
N HIS A 35 -17.51 34.18 -7.74
CA HIS A 35 -17.56 32.90 -8.44
C HIS A 35 -17.75 31.69 -7.52
N HIS A 36 -17.26 31.76 -6.27
CA HIS A 36 -17.55 30.75 -5.26
C HIS A 36 -19.04 30.79 -4.90
N LYS A 37 -19.60 32.00 -4.69
CA LYS A 37 -21.02 32.17 -4.40
C LYS A 37 -21.91 31.62 -5.52
N GLU A 38 -21.62 31.97 -6.78
CA GLU A 38 -22.33 31.40 -7.93
C GLU A 38 -22.22 29.87 -8.01
N TYR A 39 -21.06 29.30 -7.64
CA TYR A 39 -20.87 27.86 -7.64
C TYR A 39 -21.75 27.17 -6.58
N VAL A 40 -21.80 27.74 -5.38
CA VAL A 40 -22.67 27.26 -4.28
C VAL A 40 -24.14 27.41 -4.64
N ASP A 41 -24.54 28.58 -5.17
CA ASP A 41 -25.91 28.84 -5.62
C ASP A 41 -26.37 27.86 -6.71
N LYS A 42 -25.46 27.46 -7.62
CA LYS A 42 -25.74 26.45 -8.65
C LYS A 42 -25.97 25.05 -8.09
N GLN A 43 -25.40 24.72 -6.93
CA GLN A 43 -25.62 23.42 -6.31
C GLN A 43 -27.02 23.30 -5.71
N LYS A 44 -27.71 24.42 -5.41
CA LYS A 44 -29.07 24.48 -4.86
C LYS A 44 -29.31 23.41 -3.80
N LEU A 45 -28.40 23.32 -2.84
CA LEU A 45 -28.56 22.43 -1.70
C LEU A 45 -29.37 23.21 -0.67
N GLU A 46 -30.54 22.70 -0.32
CA GLU A 46 -31.33 23.21 0.79
C GLU A 46 -30.75 22.69 2.11
N CYS A 47 -31.03 23.38 3.21
CA CYS A 47 -30.62 22.92 4.53
C CYS A 47 -31.49 21.71 4.93
N ASP A 48 -30.87 20.57 5.25
CA ASP A 48 -31.55 19.35 5.69
C ASP A 48 -32.14 19.44 7.12
N TRP A 49 -32.24 20.65 7.68
CA TRP A 49 -32.78 20.87 9.02
C TRP A 49 -34.28 21.13 8.93
N GLU A 50 -35.04 20.62 9.90
CA GLU A 50 -36.49 20.78 9.92
C GLU A 50 -36.88 22.26 9.85
N LEU A 51 -37.75 22.61 8.89
CA LEU A 51 -38.30 23.96 8.70
C LEU A 51 -37.24 25.04 8.44
N CYS A 52 -36.20 24.72 7.65
CA CYS A 52 -35.18 25.69 7.25
C CYS A 52 -35.11 25.91 5.73
N ASP A 53 -35.49 27.10 5.28
CA ASP A 53 -35.43 27.50 3.86
C ASP A 53 -34.08 28.15 3.47
N LYS A 54 -33.03 28.00 4.30
CA LYS A 54 -31.70 28.54 4.00
C LYS A 54 -30.90 27.58 3.12
N ILE A 55 -29.91 28.12 2.40
CA ILE A 55 -28.99 27.33 1.57
C ILE A 55 -28.05 26.50 2.47
N GLY A 56 -27.92 25.22 2.14
CA GLY A 56 -27.02 24.25 2.76
C GLY A 56 -25.62 24.31 2.14
N GLU A 57 -24.75 25.15 2.70
CA GLU A 57 -23.36 25.28 2.22
C GLU A 57 -22.40 24.24 2.83
N PHE A 58 -22.73 23.74 4.03
CA PHE A 58 -21.82 22.95 4.85
C PHE A 58 -22.20 21.47 4.83
N LYS A 59 -21.25 20.63 4.41
CA LYS A 59 -21.39 19.18 4.37
C LYS A 59 -21.09 18.55 5.74
N ALA A 60 -21.98 17.71 6.24
CA ALA A 60 -21.83 16.93 7.47
C ALA A 60 -21.98 15.42 7.19
N PRO A 61 -21.25 14.55 7.91
CA PRO A 61 -21.49 13.10 7.86
C PRO A 61 -22.86 12.80 8.46
N SER A 62 -23.58 11.80 7.94
CA SER A 62 -24.75 11.26 8.61
C SER A 62 -24.37 10.01 9.45
N LYS A 63 -25.26 9.56 10.33
CA LYS A 63 -25.07 8.31 11.09
C LYS A 63 -25.12 7.06 10.21
N ASN A 64 -25.74 7.16 9.03
CA ASN A 64 -25.76 6.06 8.07
C ASN A 64 -24.45 6.10 7.28
N GLU A 65 -23.71 5.00 7.33
CA GLU A 65 -22.51 4.80 6.52
C GLU A 65 -22.88 5.04 5.05
N ASP A 66 -22.24 6.03 4.42
CA ASP A 66 -22.36 6.45 3.01
C ASP A 66 -23.32 7.60 2.65
N SER A 67 -23.99 8.25 3.61
CA SER A 67 -24.75 9.48 3.29
C SER A 67 -24.24 10.73 4.01
N PHE A 68 -24.40 11.86 3.33
CA PHE A 68 -24.00 13.18 3.81
C PHE A 68 -25.20 14.11 3.82
N LEU A 69 -25.24 14.98 4.84
CA LEU A 69 -26.26 16.01 5.02
C LEU A 69 -25.64 17.38 4.72
N TRP A 70 -26.47 18.33 4.31
CA TRP A 70 -26.10 19.71 4.00
C TRP A 70 -26.83 20.67 4.94
N PHE A 71 -26.08 21.56 5.59
CA PHE A 71 -26.60 22.50 6.57
C PHE A 71 -26.19 23.93 6.27
N CYS A 72 -26.98 24.88 6.75
CA CYS A 72 -26.60 26.29 6.82
C CYS A 72 -25.65 26.54 8.01
N GLU A 73 -25.06 27.74 8.10
CA GLU A 73 -24.07 28.08 9.13
C GLU A 73 -24.59 27.91 10.57
N ASP A 74 -25.87 28.21 10.82
CA ASP A 74 -26.45 28.12 12.15
C ASP A 74 -26.67 26.65 12.56
N HIS A 75 -27.20 25.84 11.64
CA HIS A 75 -27.53 24.44 11.91
C HIS A 75 -26.32 23.54 11.94
N ILE A 76 -25.27 23.80 11.14
CA ILE A 76 -24.02 23.03 11.23
C ILE A 76 -23.36 23.19 12.61
N LYS A 77 -23.46 24.36 13.24
CA LYS A 77 -22.95 24.59 14.61
C LYS A 77 -23.70 23.73 15.62
N ILE A 78 -25.02 23.70 15.54
CA ILE A 78 -25.86 22.85 16.41
C ILE A 78 -25.56 21.37 16.16
N TYR A 79 -25.42 20.98 14.89
CA TYR A 79 -25.11 19.60 14.50
C TYR A 79 -23.76 19.16 15.07
N ASN A 80 -22.70 19.93 14.84
CA ASN A 80 -21.36 19.62 15.32
C ASN A 80 -21.26 19.57 16.85
N GLN A 81 -22.06 20.39 17.55
CA GLN A 81 -22.13 20.34 19.02
C GLN A 81 -22.78 19.06 19.53
N LYS A 82 -23.77 18.52 18.80
CA LYS A 82 -24.47 17.28 19.16
C LYS A 82 -23.81 16.03 18.57
N TRP A 83 -22.85 16.18 17.68
CA TRP A 83 -22.23 15.07 16.96
C TRP A 83 -21.29 14.30 17.88
N ASP A 84 -21.58 13.02 18.08
CA ASP A 84 -20.69 12.08 18.73
C ASP A 84 -20.39 10.94 17.73
N PHE A 85 -19.11 10.81 17.39
CA PHE A 85 -18.64 9.78 16.47
C PHE A 85 -18.76 8.37 17.06
N PHE A 86 -18.63 8.23 18.38
CA PHE A 86 -18.65 6.94 19.08
C PHE A 86 -20.05 6.53 19.54
N ASP A 87 -21.08 7.30 19.20
CA ASP A 87 -22.46 6.98 19.54
C ASP A 87 -22.89 5.63 18.93
N GLY A 88 -23.28 4.69 19.79
CA GLY A 88 -23.63 3.32 19.40
C GLY A 88 -22.46 2.33 19.30
N MET A 89 -21.22 2.76 19.51
CA MET A 89 -20.07 1.84 19.60
C MET A 89 -19.95 1.20 20.99
N SER A 90 -19.50 -0.06 21.06
CA SER A 90 -19.15 -0.69 22.33
C SER A 90 -17.84 -0.10 22.87
N GLN A 91 -17.65 -0.18 24.19
CA GLN A 91 -16.41 0.25 24.84
C GLN A 91 -15.17 -0.41 24.22
N SER A 92 -15.25 -1.69 23.89
CA SER A 92 -14.15 -2.42 23.23
C SER A 92 -13.85 -1.92 21.82
N ALA A 93 -14.86 -1.48 21.06
CA ALA A 93 -14.66 -0.90 19.73
C ALA A 93 -13.97 0.46 19.82
N ILE A 94 -14.34 1.28 20.81
CA ILE A 94 -13.69 2.57 21.10
C ILE A 94 -12.22 2.35 21.47
N GLU A 95 -11.94 1.39 22.35
CA GLU A 95 -10.56 1.05 22.75
C GLU A 95 -9.72 0.58 21.54
N ASN A 96 -10.27 -0.30 20.71
CA ASN A 96 -9.59 -0.74 19.49
C ASN A 96 -9.32 0.41 18.53
N PHE A 97 -10.28 1.33 18.35
CA PHE A 97 -10.09 2.52 17.53
C PHE A 97 -8.94 3.39 18.05
N MET A 98 -8.89 3.61 19.37
CA MET A 98 -7.79 4.35 20.02
C MET A 98 -6.44 3.64 19.85
N TYR A 99 -6.39 2.30 19.95
CA TYR A 99 -5.18 1.53 19.69
C TYR A 99 -4.71 1.66 18.24
N ASP A 100 -5.63 1.61 17.29
CA ASP A 100 -5.32 1.75 15.88
C ASP A 100 -4.85 3.17 15.51
N ASP A 101 -5.40 4.20 16.16
CA ASP A 101 -5.01 5.61 16.00
C ASP A 101 -3.52 5.83 16.28
N LEU A 102 -2.95 5.12 17.26
CA LEU A 102 -1.50 5.13 17.53
C LEU A 102 -0.67 4.78 16.30
N THR A 103 -1.23 4.00 15.38
CA THR A 103 -0.58 3.55 14.14
C THR A 103 -1.12 4.24 12.89
N PHE A 104 -1.91 5.31 13.05
CA PHE A 104 -2.64 5.98 11.97
C PHE A 104 -3.54 5.02 11.18
N HIS A 105 -4.17 4.06 11.88
CA HIS A 105 -4.94 2.96 11.31
C HIS A 105 -4.21 2.16 10.22
N LYS A 106 -2.87 2.18 10.23
CA LYS A 106 -2.06 1.38 9.29
C LYS A 106 -1.88 0.00 9.90
N LYS A 107 -2.17 -1.04 9.11
CA LYS A 107 -1.92 -2.43 9.52
C LYS A 107 -0.45 -2.62 9.87
N THR A 108 -0.14 -2.74 11.16
CA THR A 108 1.22 -3.04 11.62
C THR A 108 1.45 -4.54 11.64
N GLN A 109 2.67 -4.96 11.27
CA GLN A 109 3.10 -6.34 11.40
C GLN A 109 3.83 -6.52 12.73
N LYS A 110 3.58 -7.66 13.40
CA LYS A 110 4.37 -8.02 14.59
C LYS A 110 5.85 -8.10 14.20
N PHE A 111 6.69 -7.44 14.98
CA PHE A 111 8.14 -7.48 14.80
C PHE A 111 8.62 -8.94 14.86
N GLY A 112 9.29 -9.41 13.81
CA GLY A 112 9.76 -10.80 13.69
C GLY A 112 8.86 -11.74 12.86
N ASN A 113 7.74 -11.28 12.31
CA ASN A 113 6.97 -12.08 11.36
C ASN A 113 7.72 -12.15 10.01
N LYS A 114 8.49 -13.23 9.80
CA LYS A 114 9.39 -13.40 8.64
C LYS A 114 8.67 -13.50 7.29
N ASP A 115 7.34 -13.56 7.30
CA ASP A 115 6.59 -14.22 6.24
C ASP A 115 5.82 -13.28 5.33
N SER A 116 5.29 -12.13 5.76
CA SER A 116 4.36 -11.39 4.89
C SER A 116 5.02 -10.64 3.72
N PHE A 117 6.24 -10.13 3.90
CA PHE A 117 6.97 -9.41 2.83
C PHE A 117 7.56 -10.38 1.79
N PHE A 118 8.27 -11.40 2.27
CA PHE A 118 8.81 -12.42 1.39
C PHE A 118 7.69 -13.23 0.73
N GLN A 119 6.70 -13.77 1.44
CA GLN A 119 5.61 -14.52 0.78
C GLN A 119 4.91 -13.74 -0.34
N LYS A 120 4.66 -12.43 -0.17
CA LYS A 120 4.07 -11.59 -1.23
C LYS A 120 4.99 -11.40 -2.44
N LEU A 121 6.27 -11.11 -2.21
CA LEU A 121 7.28 -11.05 -3.28
C LEU A 121 7.38 -12.39 -4.03
N TRP A 122 7.27 -13.49 -3.28
CA TRP A 122 7.44 -14.84 -3.76
C TRP A 122 6.22 -15.36 -4.53
N ASN A 123 4.98 -15.13 -4.08
CA ASN A 123 3.77 -15.49 -4.85
C ASN A 123 3.78 -14.84 -6.25
N ASN A 124 4.24 -13.59 -6.34
CA ASN A 124 4.30 -12.87 -7.61
C ASN A 124 5.50 -13.24 -8.51
N ALA A 125 6.55 -13.86 -7.98
CA ALA A 125 7.78 -14.17 -8.73
C ALA A 125 7.96 -15.67 -9.02
N ILE A 126 7.41 -16.55 -8.18
CA ILE A 126 7.49 -18.02 -8.32
C ILE A 126 6.58 -18.53 -9.42
N GLU A 127 5.36 -18.00 -9.51
CA GLU A 127 4.33 -18.56 -10.39
C GLU A 127 4.80 -18.56 -11.85
N ASP A 128 5.59 -17.57 -12.27
CA ASP A 128 6.10 -17.47 -13.64
C ASP A 128 7.34 -18.35 -13.92
N GLU A 129 8.25 -18.55 -12.95
CA GLU A 129 9.52 -19.27 -13.19
C GLU A 129 9.45 -20.77 -12.82
N LEU A 130 8.59 -21.19 -11.88
CA LEU A 130 8.40 -22.62 -11.55
C LEU A 130 7.62 -23.40 -12.61
N LEU A 131 6.80 -22.73 -13.43
CA LEU A 131 6.18 -23.35 -14.61
C LEU A 131 7.24 -23.87 -15.59
N PHE A 132 8.42 -23.24 -15.65
CA PHE A 132 9.55 -23.70 -16.44
C PHE A 132 10.28 -24.89 -15.82
N ILE A 133 10.34 -24.98 -14.48
CA ILE A 133 11.09 -26.03 -13.77
C ILE A 133 10.32 -27.36 -13.75
N ASN A 134 8.99 -27.33 -13.74
CA ASN A 134 8.19 -28.57 -13.79
C ASN A 134 8.29 -29.29 -15.16
N LYS A 135 8.79 -28.63 -16.22
CA LYS A 135 9.12 -29.25 -17.52
C LYS A 135 10.40 -30.09 -17.51
N PHE A 136 11.26 -29.96 -16.50
CA PHE A 136 12.54 -30.68 -16.40
C PHE A 136 12.51 -31.89 -15.46
N LYS A 137 11.33 -32.33 -15.01
CA LYS A 137 11.12 -33.50 -14.14
C LYS A 137 11.28 -34.86 -14.84
N ASN A 138 12.28 -34.99 -15.71
CA ASN A 138 12.74 -36.29 -16.21
C ASN A 138 14.27 -36.29 -16.26
N SER A 139 14.92 -36.64 -15.15
CA SER A 139 16.16 -37.44 -15.18
C SER A 139 16.59 -37.90 -13.79
N SER A 140 16.66 -39.23 -13.68
CA SER A 140 17.47 -40.09 -12.81
C SER A 140 17.85 -39.62 -11.39
N SER A 141 17.36 -40.40 -10.43
CA SER A 141 17.93 -40.59 -9.09
C SER A 141 19.40 -41.04 -9.18
N TYR A 142 20.32 -40.12 -8.86
CA TYR A 142 21.74 -40.42 -8.62
C TYR A 142 22.00 -40.44 -7.12
N SER A 143 22.07 -41.64 -6.55
CA SER A 143 22.55 -41.92 -5.21
C SER A 143 24.04 -41.59 -5.10
N GLY A 144 24.39 -40.58 -4.29
CA GLY A 144 25.79 -40.22 -3.97
C GLY A 144 26.14 -38.73 -4.02
N ARG A 145 25.23 -37.83 -4.43
CA ARG A 145 25.50 -36.37 -4.43
C ARG A 145 24.88 -35.67 -3.22
N ARG A 146 25.64 -34.76 -2.58
CA ARG A 146 25.20 -33.94 -1.43
C ARG A 146 24.00 -33.04 -1.76
N TYR A 147 23.84 -32.66 -3.03
CA TYR A 147 22.79 -31.76 -3.50
C TYR A 147 22.08 -32.34 -4.74
N ASN A 148 20.77 -32.14 -4.80
CA ASN A 148 19.93 -32.48 -5.96
C ASN A 148 20.34 -31.64 -7.19
N PRO A 149 20.24 -32.15 -8.44
CA PRO A 149 20.38 -31.35 -9.66
C PRO A 149 19.77 -29.94 -9.61
N THR A 150 18.56 -29.79 -9.06
CA THR A 150 17.90 -28.48 -8.90
C THR A 150 18.63 -27.54 -7.94
N GLN A 151 19.16 -28.08 -6.83
CA GLN A 151 19.98 -27.34 -5.87
C GLN A 151 21.32 -26.93 -6.48
N ILE A 152 21.92 -27.76 -7.35
CA ILE A 152 23.16 -27.42 -8.06
C ILE A 152 22.94 -26.23 -8.99
N ILE A 153 21.79 -26.15 -9.68
CA ILE A 153 21.44 -25.00 -10.52
C ILE A 153 21.30 -23.72 -9.67
N ALA A 154 20.66 -23.81 -8.51
CA ALA A 154 20.54 -22.69 -7.57
C ALA A 154 21.91 -22.24 -7.03
N LEU A 155 22.80 -23.18 -6.70
CA LEU A 155 24.18 -22.88 -6.27
C LEU A 155 24.96 -22.17 -7.39
N LYS A 156 24.80 -22.62 -8.64
CA LYS A 156 25.41 -21.93 -9.80
C LYS A 156 24.89 -20.51 -9.98
N LYS A 157 23.58 -20.26 -9.81
CA LYS A 157 23.00 -18.90 -9.83
C LYS A 157 23.62 -17.99 -8.74
N MET A 158 24.08 -18.57 -7.62
CA MET A 158 24.78 -17.86 -6.54
C MET A 158 26.31 -17.83 -6.69
N GLU A 159 26.86 -18.26 -7.83
CA GLU A 159 28.30 -18.32 -8.09
C GLU A 159 29.05 -19.25 -7.09
N LEU A 160 28.42 -20.36 -6.67
CA LEU A 160 28.97 -21.33 -5.73
C LEU A 160 29.17 -22.72 -6.35
N ASN A 161 30.18 -23.44 -5.83
CA ASN A 161 30.47 -24.82 -6.19
C ASN A 161 29.52 -25.81 -5.49
N SER A 162 29.52 -27.07 -5.95
CA SER A 162 28.66 -28.14 -5.41
C SER A 162 29.10 -28.68 -4.03
N GLU A 163 30.28 -28.29 -3.53
CA GLU A 163 30.86 -28.79 -2.27
C GLU A 163 30.88 -27.72 -1.17
N VAL A 164 29.85 -26.87 -1.13
CA VAL A 164 29.81 -25.70 -0.23
C VAL A 164 28.91 -25.97 0.97
N ASN A 165 29.31 -25.51 2.16
CA ASN A 165 28.52 -25.64 3.39
C ASN A 165 27.48 -24.51 3.50
N TRP A 166 26.47 -24.69 4.35
CA TRP A 166 25.40 -23.72 4.55
C TRP A 166 25.90 -22.37 5.10
N SER A 167 26.97 -22.39 5.92
CA SER A 167 27.65 -21.18 6.39
C SER A 167 28.16 -20.31 5.24
N ASP A 168 28.76 -20.95 4.24
CA ASP A 168 29.40 -20.28 3.12
C ASP A 168 28.36 -19.75 2.13
N ILE A 169 27.25 -20.48 1.95
CA ILE A 169 26.08 -20.01 1.18
C ILE A 169 25.53 -18.70 1.76
N ARG A 170 25.39 -18.62 3.10
CA ARG A 170 24.95 -17.39 3.78
C ARG A 170 25.94 -16.24 3.61
N VAL A 171 27.23 -16.51 3.68
CA VAL A 171 28.28 -15.50 3.50
C VAL A 171 28.25 -14.96 2.06
N GLN A 172 28.16 -15.85 1.08
CA GLN A 172 28.11 -15.45 -0.34
C GLN A 172 26.84 -14.66 -0.65
N PHE A 173 25.69 -15.09 -0.13
CA PHE A 173 24.44 -14.33 -0.27
C PHE A 173 24.59 -12.89 0.23
N LYS A 174 25.16 -12.69 1.42
CA LYS A 174 25.41 -11.34 1.97
C LYS A 174 26.34 -10.51 1.07
N LYS A 175 27.35 -11.12 0.45
CA LYS A 175 28.25 -10.44 -0.50
C LYS A 175 27.50 -9.99 -1.75
N LEU A 176 26.70 -10.88 -2.34
CA LEU A 176 25.93 -10.60 -3.56
C LEU A 176 24.84 -9.55 -3.33
N VAL A 177 24.13 -9.60 -2.19
CA VAL A 177 23.10 -8.59 -1.83
C VAL A 177 23.73 -7.21 -1.71
N LYS A 178 24.90 -7.10 -1.07
CA LYS A 178 25.63 -5.82 -0.99
C LYS A 178 26.06 -5.32 -2.36
N LYS A 179 26.50 -6.22 -3.25
CA LYS A 179 26.93 -5.86 -4.62
C LYS A 179 25.76 -5.34 -5.47
N TYR A 180 24.58 -5.96 -5.37
CA TYR A 180 23.42 -5.66 -6.22
C TYR A 180 22.34 -4.83 -5.52
N HIS A 181 22.65 -4.20 -4.38
CA HIS A 181 21.68 -3.39 -3.64
C HIS A 181 21.22 -2.18 -4.47
N PRO A 182 19.92 -1.84 -4.51
CA PRO A 182 19.41 -0.71 -5.28
C PRO A 182 20.02 0.63 -4.85
N ASP A 183 20.28 0.83 -3.56
CA ASP A 183 20.91 2.08 -3.06
C ASP A 183 22.32 2.30 -3.61
N ILE A 184 23.11 1.23 -3.78
CA ILE A 184 24.48 1.33 -4.32
C ILE A 184 24.45 1.50 -5.85
N ASN A 185 23.42 0.96 -6.49
CA ASN A 185 23.30 0.87 -7.94
C ASN A 185 22.28 1.86 -8.54
N ALA A 186 21.87 2.87 -7.76
CA ALA A 186 20.93 3.92 -8.16
C ALA A 186 19.64 3.40 -8.84
N GLY A 187 19.14 2.23 -8.41
CA GLY A 187 17.92 1.62 -8.97
C GLY A 187 18.04 1.09 -10.41
N ASN A 188 19.23 0.69 -10.87
CA ASN A 188 19.37 0.03 -12.18
C ASN A 188 18.58 -1.29 -12.23
N LYS A 189 17.64 -1.38 -13.18
CA LYS A 189 16.73 -2.50 -13.39
C LYS A 189 17.44 -3.86 -13.57
N GLN A 190 18.60 -3.88 -14.22
CA GLN A 190 19.34 -5.13 -14.45
C GLN A 190 19.89 -5.73 -13.14
N TYR A 191 20.34 -4.89 -12.21
CA TYR A 191 20.83 -5.35 -10.92
C TYR A 191 19.69 -5.73 -9.98
N GLU A 192 18.53 -5.08 -10.12
CA GLU A 192 17.31 -5.48 -9.44
C GLU A 192 16.86 -6.89 -9.85
N GLU A 193 16.85 -7.19 -11.15
CA GLU A 193 16.51 -8.52 -11.69
C GLU A 193 17.49 -9.60 -11.18
N LYS A 194 18.80 -9.32 -11.22
CA LYS A 194 19.81 -10.24 -10.65
C LYS A 194 19.63 -10.45 -9.15
N LEU A 195 19.32 -9.40 -8.39
CA LEU A 195 19.08 -9.51 -6.95
C LEU A 195 17.86 -10.37 -6.65
N LYS A 196 16.80 -10.27 -7.47
CA LYS A 196 15.63 -11.16 -7.39
C LYS A 196 16.04 -12.61 -7.61
N GLU A 197 16.74 -12.92 -8.69
CA GLU A 197 17.22 -14.28 -8.98
C GLU A 197 18.08 -14.88 -7.85
N ILE A 198 18.98 -14.09 -7.28
CA ILE A 198 19.87 -14.53 -6.19
C ILE A 198 19.07 -14.78 -4.90
N THR A 199 18.11 -13.91 -4.60
CA THR A 199 17.19 -14.08 -3.48
C THR A 199 16.35 -15.34 -3.67
N LEU A 200 15.90 -15.60 -4.90
CA LEU A 200 15.17 -16.81 -5.25
C LEU A 200 16.00 -18.08 -5.01
N ALA A 201 17.23 -18.11 -5.51
CA ALA A 201 18.13 -19.24 -5.29
C ALA A 201 18.42 -19.49 -3.79
N TYR A 202 18.65 -18.44 -3.01
CA TYR A 202 18.99 -18.56 -1.59
C TYR A 202 17.85 -19.16 -0.75
N THR A 203 16.60 -18.70 -0.91
CA THR A 203 15.53 -19.28 -0.09
C THR A 203 15.17 -20.70 -0.55
N PHE A 204 15.29 -21.01 -1.83
CA PHE A 204 15.11 -22.38 -2.31
C PHE A 204 16.11 -23.33 -1.64
N LEU A 205 17.37 -22.91 -1.54
CA LEU A 205 18.39 -23.65 -0.78
C LEU A 205 18.06 -23.70 0.72
N ASN A 206 17.66 -22.58 1.33
CA ASN A 206 17.26 -22.54 2.75
C ASN A 206 16.12 -23.51 3.06
N ASN A 207 15.06 -23.48 2.26
CA ASN A 207 13.86 -24.28 2.46
C ASN A 207 14.14 -25.75 2.17
N SER A 208 14.92 -26.07 1.14
CA SER A 208 15.25 -27.46 0.82
C SER A 208 16.22 -28.09 1.84
N ILE A 209 17.18 -27.33 2.35
CA ILE A 209 18.12 -27.82 3.38
C ILE A 209 17.44 -27.94 4.74
N ASN A 210 16.62 -26.96 5.15
CA ASN A 210 15.91 -27.01 6.44
C ASN A 210 14.78 -28.05 6.45
N LYS A 211 14.09 -28.30 5.33
CA LYS A 211 13.10 -29.40 5.26
C LYS A 211 13.74 -30.77 5.41
N ASN A 212 14.97 -30.96 4.92
CA ASN A 212 15.69 -32.22 5.10
C ASN A 212 16.12 -32.47 6.56
N THR A 213 16.21 -31.44 7.40
CA THR A 213 16.53 -31.58 8.83
C THR A 213 15.32 -31.90 9.71
N GLU A 214 14.09 -31.72 9.23
CA GLU A 214 12.85 -32.01 9.98
C GLU A 214 12.32 -33.44 9.76
N VAL A 215 12.94 -34.21 8.85
CA VAL A 215 12.51 -35.57 8.46
C VAL A 215 13.51 -36.65 8.91
N ALA A 216 14.46 -36.32 9.78
CA ALA A 216 15.43 -37.26 10.35
C ALA A 216 15.17 -37.50 11.85
#